data_AF-A0A2Z6PC95-F1
#
_entry.id   AF-A0A2Z6PC95-F1
#
_cell.length_a   1.000
_cell.length_b   1.000
_cell.length_c   1.000
_cell.angle_alpha   90.00
_cell.angle_beta   90.00
_cell.angle_gamma   90.00
#
_symmetry.space_group_name_H-M   'P 1'
#
loop_
_entity.id
_entity.type
_entity.pdbx_description
1 polymer ?
#
loop_
_entity_poly.entity_id
_entity_poly.type
_entity_poly.pdbx_seq_one_letter_code
_entity_poly.pdbx_strand_id
1 'polypeptide(L)'
;MEVLGTNLNEVCPQIDKECRVLTIHGSSDEINSVQDAHELAKIIPNHKLHIIEGADHAYSNHQDELSSVVVSFIKETIDQNKGTSY
;
A
#
# COMPACT_ATOMS: atom_id res chain seq x y z
N MET A 1 -5.36 18.56 7.59
CA MET A 1 -4.22 17.84 7.00
C MET A 1 -3.83 18.56 5.71
N GLU A 2 -2.55 18.81 5.52
CA GLU A 2 -2.01 19.47 4.33
C GLU A 2 -1.71 18.40 3.27
N VAL A 3 -2.38 18.46 2.13
CA VAL A 3 -2.02 17.63 0.96
C VAL A 3 -0.76 18.27 0.38
N LEU A 4 0.39 17.63 0.59
CA LEU A 4 1.64 18.06 -0.04
C LEU A 4 1.47 17.89 -1.56
N GLY A 5 1.58 18.99 -2.30
CA GLY A 5 1.31 19.08 -3.74
C GLY A 5 2.34 18.40 -4.63
N THR A 6 2.68 17.14 -4.33
CA THR A 6 3.57 16.32 -5.17
C THR A 6 2.78 15.79 -6.37
N ASN A 7 3.30 15.97 -7.58
CA ASN A 7 2.72 15.35 -8.77
C ASN A 7 3.03 13.85 -8.77
N LEU A 8 2.13 13.06 -8.17
CA LEU A 8 2.27 11.61 -8.05
C LEU A 8 2.43 10.91 -9.40
N ASN A 9 1.81 11.44 -10.47
CA ASN A 9 1.95 10.89 -11.82
C ASN A 9 3.38 11.02 -12.36
N GLU A 10 4.16 11.99 -11.90
CA GLU A 10 5.56 12.16 -12.31
C GLU A 10 6.53 11.36 -11.44
N VAL A 11 6.27 11.25 -10.13
CA VAL A 11 7.24 10.66 -9.18
C VAL A 11 7.02 9.18 -8.91
N CYS A 12 5.78 8.71 -8.86
CA CYS A 12 5.46 7.31 -8.57
C CYS A 12 6.03 6.33 -9.61
N PRO A 13 6.06 6.66 -10.93
CA PRO A 13 6.72 5.81 -11.91
C PRO A 13 8.24 5.70 -11.75
N GLN A 14 8.87 6.58 -10.97
CA GLN A 14 10.31 6.58 -10.70
C GLN A 14 10.70 5.67 -9.53
N ILE A 15 9.74 5.10 -8.81
CA ILE A 15 10.01 4.11 -7.77
C ILE A 15 10.73 2.92 -8.43
N ASP A 16 11.87 2.52 -7.84
CA ASP A 16 12.69 1.43 -8.34
C ASP A 16 11.85 0.16 -8.55
N LYS A 17 12.12 -0.57 -9.63
CA LYS A 17 11.28 -1.71 -9.98
C LYS A 17 11.43 -2.90 -9.04
N GLU A 18 12.57 -3.02 -8.39
CA GLU A 18 12.83 -4.05 -7.38
C GLU A 18 12.27 -3.62 -6.01
N CYS A 19 11.85 -2.36 -5.86
CA CYS A 19 11.18 -1.89 -4.66
C CYS A 19 9.71 -2.32 -4.66
N ARG A 20 9.37 -3.23 -3.75
CA ARG A 20 7.99 -3.66 -3.51
C ARG A 20 7.24 -2.57 -2.73
N VAL A 21 6.06 -2.19 -3.22
CA VAL A 21 5.20 -1.20 -2.56
C VAL A 21 3.89 -1.82 -2.12
N LEU A 22 3.46 -1.51 -0.90
CA LEU A 22 2.15 -1.88 -0.36
C LEU A 22 1.42 -0.61 0.08
N THR A 23 0.20 -0.43 -0.41
CA THR A 23 -0.78 0.48 0.20
C THR A 23 -1.85 -0.36 0.87
N ILE A 24 -2.10 -0.09 2.14
CA ILE A 24 -3.28 -0.56 2.84
C ILE A 24 -4.19 0.66 2.99
N HIS A 25 -5.48 0.49 2.74
CA HIS A 25 -6.46 1.58 2.83
C HIS A 25 -7.75 1.09 3.47
N GLY A 26 -8.39 1.91 4.30
CA GLY A 26 -9.70 1.61 4.86
C GLY A 26 -10.83 2.05 3.93
N SER A 27 -11.81 1.19 3.64
CA SER A 27 -12.92 1.56 2.73
C SER A 27 -13.82 2.66 3.29
N SER A 28 -13.82 2.86 4.61
CA SER A 28 -14.59 3.87 5.34
C SER A 28 -13.71 5.03 5.80
N ASP A 29 -12.55 5.24 5.18
CA ASP A 29 -11.73 6.44 5.39
C ASP A 29 -12.47 7.68 4.83
N GLU A 30 -12.91 8.56 5.74
CA GLU A 30 -13.60 9.80 5.41
C GLU A 30 -12.64 10.97 5.10
N ILE A 31 -11.35 10.79 5.34
CA ILE A 31 -10.30 11.81 5.13
C ILE A 31 -9.69 11.65 3.73
N ASN A 32 -9.35 10.41 3.35
CA ASN A 32 -8.79 10.09 2.04
C ASN A 32 -9.68 9.07 1.33
N SER A 33 -10.10 9.39 0.10
CA SER A 33 -11.02 8.53 -0.60
C SER A 33 -10.36 7.21 -0.98
N VAL A 34 -11.14 6.12 -0.92
CA VAL A 34 -10.68 4.81 -1.43
C VAL A 34 -10.35 4.86 -2.92
N GLN A 35 -10.99 5.77 -3.68
CA GLN A 35 -10.71 5.96 -5.10
C GLN A 35 -9.27 6.46 -5.33
N ASP A 36 -8.75 7.33 -4.47
CA ASP A 36 -7.37 7.82 -4.59
C ASP A 36 -6.37 6.67 -4.42
N ALA A 37 -6.65 5.73 -3.53
CA ALA A 37 -5.83 4.52 -3.37
C ALA A 37 -5.84 3.65 -4.63
N HIS A 38 -6.98 3.53 -5.30
CA HIS A 38 -7.10 2.84 -6.59
C HIS A 38 -6.35 3.56 -7.72
N GLU A 39 -6.40 4.89 -7.79
CA GLU A 39 -5.63 5.63 -8.79
C GLU A 39 -4.13 5.51 -8.54
N LEU A 40 -3.69 5.59 -7.29
CA LEU A 40 -2.28 5.41 -6.93
C LEU A 40 -1.74 4.03 -7.34
N ALA A 41 -2.54 2.99 -7.15
CA ALA A 41 -2.19 1.61 -7.52
C ALA A 41 -1.97 1.43 -9.03
N LYS A 42 -2.57 2.27 -9.87
CA LYS A 42 -2.34 2.25 -11.33
C LYS A 42 -1.02 2.90 -11.74
N ILE A 43 -0.50 3.80 -10.92
CA ILE A 43 0.67 4.62 -11.26
C ILE A 43 1.96 3.94 -10.80
N ILE A 44 1.94 3.25 -9.65
CA ILE A 44 3.12 2.58 -9.10
C ILE A 44 3.29 1.19 -9.71
N PRO A 45 4.39 0.89 -10.43
CA PRO A 45 4.51 -0.32 -11.24
C PRO A 45 4.58 -1.64 -10.45
N ASN A 46 5.13 -1.65 -9.23
CA ASN A 46 5.31 -2.87 -8.40
C ASN A 46 4.54 -2.76 -7.09
N HIS A 47 3.26 -2.44 -7.24
CA HIS A 47 2.37 -2.10 -6.15
C HIS A 47 1.39 -3.23 -5.83
N LYS A 48 1.10 -3.37 -4.54
CA LYS A 48 -0.04 -4.13 -4.03
C LYS A 48 -0.95 -3.17 -3.28
N LEU A 49 -2.22 -3.13 -3.67
CA LEU A 49 -3.27 -2.45 -2.93
C LEU A 49 -4.03 -3.48 -2.10
N HIS A 50 -4.24 -3.18 -0.82
CA HIS A 50 -5.12 -3.95 0.06
C HIS A 50 -6.15 -3.03 0.71
N ILE A 51 -7.44 -3.30 0.44
CA ILE A 51 -8.54 -2.54 1.05
C ILE A 51 -9.07 -3.35 2.23
N ILE A 52 -9.08 -2.74 3.41
CA ILE A 52 -9.76 -3.29 4.59
C ILE A 52 -11.17 -2.71 4.61
N GLU A 53 -12.15 -3.59 4.39
CA GLU A 53 -13.56 -3.18 4.34
C GLU A 53 -14.04 -2.74 5.73
N GLY A 54 -14.70 -1.58 5.80
CA GLY A 54 -15.21 -1.00 7.04
C GLY A 54 -14.17 -0.27 7.90
N ALA A 55 -12.87 -0.33 7.55
CA ALA A 55 -11.84 0.39 8.29
C ALA A 55 -11.90 1.89 8.00
N ASP A 56 -11.74 2.69 9.06
CA ASP A 56 -11.58 4.14 9.00
C ASP A 56 -10.10 4.52 8.73
N HIS A 57 -9.83 5.82 8.66
CA HIS A 57 -8.48 6.35 8.45
C HIS A 57 -7.45 5.85 9.48
N ALA A 58 -7.90 5.61 10.72
CA ALA A 58 -7.05 5.19 11.83
C ALA A 58 -7.01 3.66 12.01
N TYR A 59 -7.70 2.91 11.16
CA TYR A 59 -7.91 1.46 11.28
C TYR A 59 -8.50 1.06 12.63
N SER A 60 -9.37 1.90 13.22
CA SER A 60 -10.03 1.63 14.50
C SER A 60 -10.77 0.28 14.43
N ASN A 61 -10.50 -0.61 15.39
CA ASN A 61 -11.03 -1.98 15.46
C ASN A 61 -10.56 -2.93 14.33
N HIS A 62 -9.61 -2.51 13.49
CA HIS A 62 -9.07 -3.30 12.38
C HIS A 62 -7.53 -3.49 12.48
N GLN A 63 -6.94 -3.20 13.65
CA GLN A 63 -5.50 -3.26 13.85
C GLN A 63 -4.92 -4.68 13.64
N ASP A 64 -5.68 -5.72 14.02
CA ASP A 64 -5.25 -7.10 13.84
C ASP A 64 -5.14 -7.44 12.35
N GLU A 65 -6.13 -7.06 11.54
CA GLU A 65 -6.11 -7.25 10.09
C GLU A 65 -5.00 -6.44 9.43
N LEU A 66 -4.88 -5.15 9.77
CA LEU A 66 -3.77 -4.31 9.33
C LEU A 66 -2.42 -4.96 9.61
N SER A 67 -2.20 -5.43 10.85
CA SER A 67 -0.94 -6.05 11.26
C SER A 67 -0.66 -7.35 10.48
N SER A 68 -1.70 -8.16 10.24
CA SER A 68 -1.60 -9.41 9.49
C SER A 68 -1.19 -9.16 8.05
N VAL A 69 -1.78 -8.16 7.40
CA VAL A 69 -1.47 -7.78 6.00
C VAL A 69 -0.04 -7.29 5.88
N VAL A 70 0.41 -6.40 6.79
CA VAL A 70 1.80 -5.90 6.82
C VAL A 70 2.79 -7.04 7.01
N VAL A 71 2.58 -7.89 8.02
CA VAL A 71 3.48 -9.00 8.33
C VAL A 71 3.55 -10.00 7.17
N SER A 72 2.42 -10.31 6.54
CA SER A 72 2.36 -11.21 5.40
C SER A 72 3.15 -10.67 4.21
N PHE A 73 2.98 -9.39 3.88
CA PHE A 73 3.72 -8.74 2.80
C PHE A 73 5.25 -8.72 3.04
N ILE A 74 5.69 -8.47 4.27
CA ILE A 74 7.11 -8.49 4.63
C ILE A 74 7.66 -9.93 4.50
N LYS A 75 6.94 -10.93 5.00
CA LYS A 75 7.36 -12.34 4.94
C LYS A 75 7.47 -12.86 3.50
N GLU A 76 6.52 -12.51 2.63
CA GLU A 76 6.60 -12.82 1.20
C GLU A 76 7.94 -12.35 0.60
N THR A 77 8.47 -11.21 1.04
CA THR A 77 9.76 -10.66 0.57
C THR A 77 10.94 -11.51 1.02
N ILE A 78 10.92 -11.95 2.30
CA ILE A 78 12.00 -12.75 2.87
C ILE A 78 12.13 -14.10 2.15
N ASP A 79 10.99 -14.70 1.76
CA ASP A 79 11.01 -15.99 1.08
C ASP A 79 11.38 -15.88 -0.41
N GLN A 80 11.04 -14.77 -1.08
CA GLN A 80 11.51 -14.49 -2.46
C GLN A 80 13.05 -14.35 -2.54
N ASN A 81 13.68 -13.76 -1.51
CA ASN A 81 15.14 -13.58 -1.45
C ASN A 81 15.92 -14.88 -1.18
N LYS A 82 15.27 -15.94 -0.68
CA LYS A 82 15.90 -17.26 -0.50
C LYS A 82 15.99 -18.06 -1.80
N GLY A 83 15.23 -17.68 -2.83
CA GLY A 83 15.19 -18.38 -4.12
C GLY A 83 16.26 -17.96 -5.13
N THR A 84 17.03 -16.90 -4.86
CA THR A 84 18.02 -16.32 -5.79
C THR A 84 19.48 -16.65 -5.43
N SER A 85 19.70 -17.56 -4.49
CA SER A 85 21.05 -18.09 -4.19
C SER A 85 21.37 -19.28 -5.10
N TYR A 86 21.88 -19.02 -6.31
CA TYR A 86 22.57 -20.00 -7.15
C TYR A 86 23.90 -19.42 -7.64
#